data_AF-A0A1Z5R745-F1
#
_entry.id   AF-A0A1Z5R745-F1
#
_cell.length_a   1.000
_cell.length_b   1.000
_cell.length_c   1.000
_cell.angle_alpha   90.00
_cell.angle_beta   90.00
_cell.angle_gamma   90.00
#
_symmetry.space_group_name_H-M   'P 1'
#
loop_
_entity.id
_entity.type
_entity.pdbx_description
1 polymer ?
#
loop_
_entity_poly.entity_id
_entity_poly.type
_entity_poly.pdbx_seq_one_letter_code
_entity_poly.pdbx_strand_id
1 'polypeptide(L)' 'MPVIEKNIIKTVWTLYESHDVESIIDRTLKHDFDTEEARQLLKIALLCTQDSPKIRPSISLVSTLALAGSTVVESR' A
#
# COMPACT_ATOMS: atom_id res chain seq x y z
N MET A 1 13.91 19.80 -4.93
CA MET A 1 13.45 18.40 -4.74
C MET A 1 13.49 17.73 -6.10
N PRO A 2 14.03 16.50 -6.24
CA PRO A 2 14.07 15.87 -7.55
C PRO A 2 12.62 15.63 -8.00
N VAL A 3 12.34 16.09 -9.21
CA VAL A 3 11.04 16.04 -9.85
C VAL A 3 10.66 14.57 -10.03
N ILE A 4 9.72 14.07 -9.22
CA ILE A 4 9.05 12.79 -9.48
C ILE A 4 8.05 13.04 -10.61
N GLU A 5 8.54 13.34 -11.81
CA GLU A 5 7.72 13.29 -13.03
C GLU A 5 8.06 12.01 -13.77
N LYS A 6 7.29 10.96 -13.46
CA LYS A 6 6.57 10.11 -14.42
C LYS A 6 5.91 8.96 -13.66
N ASN A 7 4.58 9.04 -13.56
CA ASN A 7 3.66 8.01 -13.09
C ASN A 7 4.09 7.28 -11.79
N ILE A 8 3.65 7.80 -10.65
CA ILE A 8 3.89 7.20 -9.32
C ILE A 8 3.51 5.73 -9.26
N ILE A 9 2.38 5.35 -9.88
CA ILE A 9 1.90 3.96 -9.89
C ILE A 9 2.91 3.07 -10.61
N LYS A 10 3.44 3.50 -11.76
CA LYS A 10 4.47 2.75 -12.49
C LYS A 10 5.75 2.57 -11.69
N THR A 11 6.24 3.64 -11.05
CA THR A 11 7.46 3.58 -10.21
C THR A 11 7.27 2.61 -9.04
N VAL A 12 6.14 2.71 -8.35
CA VAL A 12 5.80 1.84 -7.21
C VAL A 12 5.67 0.38 -7.65
N TRP A 13 5.08 0.10 -8.82
CA TRP A 13 5.02 -1.25 -9.39
C TRP A 13 6.41 -1.85 -9.61
N THR A 14 7.32 -1.11 -10.25
CA THR A 14 8.69 -1.58 -10.48
C THR A 14 9.43 -1.89 -9.17
N LEU A 15 9.28 -1.03 -8.15
CA LEU A 15 9.89 -1.26 -6.84
C LEU A 15 9.26 -2.48 -6.13
N TYR A 16 7.94 -2.62 -6.20
CA TYR A 16 7.23 -3.77 -5.64
C TYR A 16 7.66 -5.10 -6.27
N GLU A 17 7.82 -5.15 -7.59
CA GLU A 17 8.34 -6.31 -8.33
C GLU A 17 9.79 -6.64 -7.97
N SER A 18 10.60 -5.63 -7.65
CA SER A 18 11.99 -5.81 -7.21
C SER A 18 12.14 -6.22 -5.73
N HIS A 19 11.03 -6.40 -5.01
CA HIS A 19 10.97 -6.68 -3.56
C HIS A 19 11.58 -5.60 -2.66
N ASP A 20 11.84 -4.39 -3.19
CA ASP A 20 12.34 -3.25 -2.43
C ASP A 20 11.18 -2.41 -1.86
N VAL A 21 10.45 -2.99 -0.90
CA VAL A 21 9.29 -2.34 -0.27
C VAL A 21 9.74 -1.17 0.61
N GLU A 22 10.89 -1.26 1.27
CA GLU A 22 11.40 -0.21 2.16
C GLU A 22 11.70 1.09 1.40
N SER A 23 12.17 1.01 0.15
CA SER A 23 12.39 2.19 -0.68
C SER A 23 11.11 2.97 -1.02
N ILE A 24 9.95 2.30 -0.95
CA ILE A 24 8.63 2.89 -1.22
C ILE A 24 8.11 3.64 0.01
N ILE A 25 8.53 3.25 1.21
CA ILE A 25 8.00 3.79 2.47
C ILE A 25 8.60 5.17 2.75
N ASP A 26 7.77 6.07 3.27
CA ASP A 26 8.19 7.42 3.64
C ASP A 26 9.28 7.36 4.72
N ARG A 27 10.48 7.85 4.38
CA ARG A 27 11.65 7.86 5.26
C ARG A 27 11.43 8.71 6.51
N THR A 28 10.50 9.66 6.48
CA THR A 28 10.16 10.50 7.63
C THR A 28 9.45 9.73 8.73
N LEU A 29 8.91 8.54 8.44
CA LEU A 29 8.35 7.63 9.44
C LEU A 29 9.45 7.00 10.32
N LYS A 30 10.74 7.10 9.96
CA LYS A 30 11.88 6.64 10.78
C LYS A 30 11.75 5.18 11.29
N HIS A 31 11.17 4.30 10.47
CA HIS A 31 10.87 2.91 10.83
C HIS A 31 9.87 2.72 11.98
N ASP A 32 9.06 3.73 12.27
CA ASP A 32 7.93 3.67 13.21
C ASP A 32 6.68 3.13 12.49
N PHE A 33 6.79 1.90 11.97
CA PHE A 33 5.70 1.18 11.32
C PHE A 33 5.96 -0.32 11.36
N ASP A 34 4.89 -1.12 11.31
CA ASP A 34 5.01 -2.55 11.10
C ASP A 34 5.25 -2.85 9.62
N THR A 35 6.30 -3.64 9.33
CA THR A 35 6.72 -3.91 7.95
C THR A 35 5.71 -4.78 7.20
N GLU A 36 5.03 -5.69 7.89
CA GLU A 36 4.01 -6.54 7.29
C GLU A 36 2.72 -5.76 7.03
N GLU A 37 2.31 -4.86 7.95
CA GLU A 37 1.21 -3.94 7.71
C GLU A 37 1.49 -3.01 6.53
N ALA A 38 2.69 -2.42 6.46
CA ALA A 38 3.10 -1.57 5.34
C ALA A 38 3.08 -2.33 4.01
N ARG A 39 3.58 -3.57 4.00
CA ARG A 39 3.53 -4.44 2.82
C ARG A 39 2.11 -4.79 2.41
N GLN A 40 1.23 -5.05 3.38
CA GLN A 40 -0.17 -5.36 3.13
C GLN A 40 -0.92 -4.15 2.56
N LEU A 41 -0.72 -2.97 3.15
CA LEU A 41 -1.31 -1.72 2.65
C LEU A 41 -0.82 -1.39 1.24
N LEU A 42 0.46 -1.62 0.95
CA LEU A 42 1.00 -1.47 -0.40
C LEU A 42 0.28 -2.37 -1.41
N LYS A 43 0.07 -3.66 -1.08
CA LYS A 43 -0.70 -4.58 -1.95
C LYS A 43 -2.12 -4.10 -2.19
N ILE A 44 -2.81 -3.64 -1.15
CA ILE A 44 -4.17 -3.10 -1.26
C ILE A 44 -4.19 -1.88 -2.18
N ALA A 45 -3.23 -0.95 -2.01
CA ALA A 45 -3.11 0.24 -2.86
C ALA A 45 -2.87 -0.11 -4.35
N LEU A 46 -2.04 -1.13 -4.62
CA LEU A 46 -1.80 -1.63 -5.98
C LEU A 46 -3.04 -2.28 -6.60
N LEU A 47 -3.88 -2.96 -5.82
CA LEU A 47 -5.17 -3.49 -6.27
C LEU A 47 -6.19 -2.38 -6.57
N CYS A 48 -6.21 -1.31 -5.76
CA CYS A 48 -7.10 -0.16 -5.96
C CYS A 48 -6.77 0.66 -7.22
N THR A 49 -5.51 0.64 -7.66
CA THR A 49 -4.99 1.49 -8.75
C THR A 49 -4.86 0.76 -10.09
N GLN A 50 -5.41 -0.45 -10.21
CA GLN A 50 -5.42 -1.22 -11.46
C GLN A 50 -6.03 -0.45 -12.63
N ASP A 51 -5.46 -0.62 -13.83
CA ASP A 51 -5.94 0.06 -15.05
C ASP A 51 -7.39 -0.29 -15.36
N SER A 52 -7.75 -1.57 -15.24
CA SER A 52 -9.13 -2.03 -15.46
C SER A 52 -9.98 -1.81 -14.20
N PRO A 53 -11.08 -1.05 -14.28
CA PRO A 53 -11.98 -0.86 -13.14
C PRO A 53 -12.60 -2.16 -12.62
N LYS A 54 -12.73 -3.18 -13.49
CA LYS A 54 -13.39 -4.46 -13.16
C LYS A 54 -12.59 -5.31 -12.18
N ILE A 55 -11.28 -5.07 -12.05
CA ILE A 55 -10.40 -5.82 -11.14
C ILE A 55 -10.06 -5.02 -9.88
N ARG A 56 -10.52 -3.77 -9.77
CA ARG A 56 -10.38 -2.99 -8.54
C ARG A 56 -11.31 -3.58 -7.48
N PRO A 57 -10.86 -3.73 -6.23
CA PRO A 57 -11.71 -4.20 -5.15
C PRO A 57 -12.82 -3.20 -4.84
N SER A 58 -13.93 -3.68 -4.28
CA SER A 58 -14.95 -2.81 -3.72
C SER A 58 -14.40 -2.09 -2.48
N ILE A 59 -14.90 -0.89 -2.17
CA ILE A 59 -14.45 -0.13 -1.00
C ILE A 59 -14.69 -0.90 0.32
N SER A 60 -15.76 -1.69 0.39
CA SER A 60 -16.04 -2.57 1.53
C SER A 60 -14.94 -3.62 1.69
N LEU A 61 -14.48 -4.23 0.60
CA LEU A 61 -13.39 -5.20 0.64
C LEU A 61 -12.06 -4.53 1.03
N VAL A 62 -11.79 -3.33 0.51
CA VAL A 62 -10.61 -2.53 0.91
C VAL A 62 -10.60 -2.27 2.41
N SER A 63 -11.74 -1.85 2.97
CA SER A 63 -11.89 -1.62 4.41
C SER A 63 -11.63 -2.89 5.22
N THR A 64 -12.24 -4.02 4.82
CA THR A 64 -12.01 -5.31 5.50
C THR A 64 -10.55 -5.73 5.44
N LEU A 65 -9.88 -5.61 4.29
CA LEU A 65 -8.47 -6.01 4.12
C LEU A 65 -7.51 -5.09 4.89
N ALA A 66 -7.79 -3.79 4.94
CA ALA A 66 -6.97 -2.83 5.67
C ALA A 66 -7.10 -3.01 7.19
N LEU A 67 -8.31 -3.30 7.67
CA LEU A 67 -8.60 -3.53 9.08
C LEU A 67 -8.20 -4.93 9.54
N ALA A 68 -8.04 -5.92 8.65
CA ALA A 68 -7.63 -7.27 9.04
C ALA A 68 -6.23 -7.35 9.65
N GLY A 69 -5.36 -6.36 9.37
CA GLY A 69 -4.04 -6.23 10.02
C GLY A 69 -4.11 -5.59 11.40
N SER A 70 -5.10 -4.73 11.64
CA SER A 70 -5.34 -4.14 12.95
C SER A 70 -6.19 -5.11 13.77
N THR A 71 -5.66 -5.64 14.88
CA THR A 71 -6.53 -6.29 15.86
C THR A 71 -7.59 -5.28 16.27
N VAL A 72 -8.82 -5.49 15.81
CA VAL A 72 -9.97 -4.71 16.28
C VAL A 72 -10.08 -5.00 17.77
N VAL A 73 -9.50 -4.13 18.60
CA VAL A 73 -9.88 -4.05 20.01
C VAL A 73 -11.24 -3.38 19.99
N GLU A 74 -12.27 -4.21 19.79
CA GLU A 74 -13.65 -3.84 19.99
C GLU A 74 -13.82 -3.67 21.51
N SER A 75 -13.52 -2.46 22.01
CA SER A 75 -13.86 -2.07 23.36
C SER A 75 -15.35 -1.81 23.40
N ARG A 76 -16.03 -2.68 24.16
CA ARG A 76 -17.44 -2.66 24.48
C ARG A 76 -17.86 -1.40 25.25
#